data_AF-I9AEU2-F1
#
_entry.id   AF-I9AEU2-F1
#
_cell.length_a   1.000
_cell.length_b   1.000
_cell.length_c   1.000
_cell.angle_alpha   90.00
_cell.angle_beta   90.00
_cell.angle_gamma   90.00
#
_symmetry.space_group_name_H-M   'P 1'
#
loop_
_entity.id
_entity.type
_entity.pdbx_description
1 polymer ?
#
loop_
_entity_poly.entity_id
_entity_poly.type
_entity_poly.pdbx_seq_one_letter_code
_entity_poly.pdbx_strand_id
1 'polypeptide(L)'
;MKKIILSLTLLLVGSISYSQSFSNVDVGKHKEYMMKTYKLDSKKADVYEQILSSLKQENEQLKNRRISSDRFKDEQKKIYKKYGEIISQAFSKGKYRPWSSCTQELERYHVLSETKFIPIEKMRSLYKVEHEWKKTRDQLWKGMSDELEKLKKIEELLAELNKHILEILGTDNGNWYLSYKMLIYGALDNMGKYGATYNEGYLIAQIESNYSRQRKQIWNDRPKNRHDKLQEIEANELKDIKQAVPAQIAEKWLSVNNSLLEYTLAKRYGLNKTQINQYKNAYNSYAIEEYKVINDQKGLPTSERADKLREANDIFCERVRPLFKTSSYKKWKGKRVYDFEQRVEQKTGK
;
A
#
# COMPACT_ATOMS: atom_id res chain seq x y z
N MET A 1 -11.83 -16.78 19.53
CA MET A 1 -12.39 -15.86 18.50
C MET A 1 -11.26 -15.00 17.94
N LYS A 2 -10.64 -15.42 16.84
CA LYS A 2 -9.60 -14.63 16.15
C LYS A 2 -10.26 -13.38 15.55
N LYS A 3 -9.86 -12.20 15.99
CA LYS A 3 -10.42 -10.91 15.57
C LYS A 3 -9.89 -10.57 14.18
N ILE A 4 -10.71 -10.77 13.16
CA ILE A 4 -10.50 -10.28 11.79
C ILE A 4 -10.58 -8.76 11.84
N ILE A 5 -9.42 -8.09 11.78
CA ILE A 5 -9.36 -6.64 11.65
C ILE A 5 -9.45 -6.34 10.16
N LEU A 6 -10.63 -5.88 9.73
CA LEU A 6 -10.83 -5.31 8.41
C LEU A 6 -9.90 -4.10 8.23
N SER A 7 -8.83 -4.26 7.44
CA SER A 7 -8.24 -3.12 6.73
C SER A 7 -9.05 -2.93 5.45
N LEU A 8 -9.96 -1.95 5.46
CA LEU A 8 -10.60 -1.43 4.25
C LEU A 8 -9.54 -0.76 3.39
N THR A 9 -8.88 -1.54 2.54
CA THR A 9 -8.23 -1.06 1.33
C THR A 9 -9.22 -1.26 0.18
N LEU A 10 -10.00 -0.23 -0.09
CA LEU A 10 -10.72 -0.07 -1.36
C LEU A 10 -9.68 0.05 -2.47
N LEU A 11 -9.40 -1.05 -3.17
CA LEU A 11 -8.84 -1.01 -4.51
C LEU A 11 -9.50 -2.10 -5.35
N LEU A 12 -10.37 -1.63 -6.25
CA LEU A 12 -10.79 -2.36 -7.44
C LEU A 12 -9.54 -2.60 -8.29
N VAL A 13 -9.03 -3.82 -8.28
CA VAL A 13 -8.04 -4.26 -9.25
C VAL A 13 -8.39 -5.67 -9.69
N GLY A 14 -8.77 -5.77 -10.96
CA GLY A 14 -8.95 -7.02 -11.69
C GLY A 14 -7.71 -7.91 -11.62
N SER A 15 -7.90 -9.19 -11.92
CA SER A 15 -6.88 -10.22 -11.94
C SER A 15 -5.71 -9.86 -12.87
N ILE A 16 -4.58 -9.45 -12.30
CA ILE A 16 -3.29 -9.47 -12.99
C ILE A 16 -2.30 -10.11 -12.02
N SER A 17 -1.78 -11.28 -12.42
CA SER A 17 -0.68 -11.96 -11.75
C SER A 17 0.59 -11.15 -12.01
N TYR A 18 1.15 -10.53 -10.97
CA TYR A 18 2.43 -9.85 -11.08
C TYR A 18 3.50 -10.84 -10.67
N SER A 19 4.12 -11.50 -11.65
CA SER A 19 5.46 -12.02 -11.44
C SER A 19 6.42 -10.87 -11.74
N GLN A 20 7.23 -10.50 -10.74
CA GLN A 20 8.32 -9.55 -10.94
C GLN A 20 9.36 -10.22 -11.82
N SER A 21 9.26 -9.99 -13.12
CA SER A 21 10.40 -10.19 -13.99
C SER A 21 10.31 -9.24 -15.17
N PHE A 22 11.31 -8.36 -15.28
CA PHE A 22 11.67 -7.69 -16.53
C PHE A 22 12.03 -8.70 -17.64
N SER A 23 12.07 -10.02 -17.34
CA SER A 23 12.60 -11.07 -18.21
C SER A 23 11.74 -11.38 -19.43
N ASN A 24 10.55 -10.78 -19.55
CA ASN A 24 9.68 -11.00 -20.70
C ASN A 24 9.64 -9.80 -21.66
N VAL A 25 10.48 -8.77 -21.43
CA VAL A 25 10.58 -7.64 -22.35
C VAL A 25 11.46 -8.04 -23.54
N ASP A 26 10.86 -8.13 -24.71
CA ASP A 26 11.54 -8.36 -25.98
C ASP A 26 12.59 -7.24 -26.22
N VAL A 27 13.87 -7.65 -26.29
CA VAL A 27 15.01 -6.73 -26.46
C VAL A 27 14.90 -5.93 -27.76
N GLY A 28 14.37 -6.53 -28.82
CA GLY A 28 14.13 -5.84 -30.10
C GLY A 28 13.12 -4.71 -29.94
N LYS A 29 11.98 -5.00 -29.29
CA LYS A 29 10.94 -3.99 -29.01
C LYS A 29 11.43 -2.88 -28.09
N HIS A 30 12.24 -3.23 -27.10
CA HIS A 30 12.80 -2.25 -26.17
C HIS A 30 13.79 -1.32 -26.88
N LYS A 31 14.69 -1.84 -27.72
CA LYS A 31 15.56 -0.99 -28.57
C LYS A 31 14.77 -0.07 -29.48
N GLU A 32 13.72 -0.58 -30.13
CA GLU A 32 12.83 0.23 -30.96
C GLU A 32 12.18 1.36 -30.16
N TYR A 33 11.67 1.05 -28.96
CA TYR A 33 11.12 2.04 -28.04
C TYR A 33 12.16 3.10 -27.66
N MET A 34 13.39 2.69 -27.35
CA MET A 34 14.47 3.61 -26.96
C MET A 34 14.85 4.56 -28.10
N MET A 35 14.99 4.02 -29.32
CA MET A 35 15.26 4.81 -30.52
C MET A 35 14.12 5.77 -30.84
N LYS A 36 12.86 5.31 -30.76
CA LYS A 36 11.68 6.13 -31.10
C LYS A 36 11.41 7.22 -30.07
N THR A 37 11.43 6.88 -28.79
CA THR A 37 11.07 7.76 -27.67
C THR A 37 12.18 8.74 -27.35
N TYR A 38 13.42 8.29 -27.35
CA TYR A 38 14.55 9.11 -26.93
C TYR A 38 15.49 9.51 -28.06
N LYS A 39 15.13 9.21 -29.31
CA LYS A 39 15.87 9.61 -30.53
C LYS A 39 17.33 9.13 -30.50
N LEU A 40 17.56 7.96 -29.92
CA LEU A 40 18.86 7.30 -29.93
C LEU A 40 19.12 6.66 -31.29
N ASP A 41 20.37 6.70 -31.74
CA ASP A 41 20.83 5.80 -32.80
C ASP A 41 21.00 4.37 -32.28
N SER A 42 21.11 3.40 -33.19
CA SER A 42 21.21 1.97 -32.86
C SER A 42 22.40 1.67 -31.91
N LYS A 43 23.55 2.32 -32.13
CA LYS A 43 24.74 2.10 -31.28
C LYS A 43 24.49 2.59 -29.85
N LYS A 44 23.86 3.75 -29.69
CA LYS A 44 23.46 4.26 -28.36
C LYS A 44 22.40 3.39 -27.70
N ALA A 45 21.48 2.81 -28.47
CA ALA A 45 20.52 1.85 -27.95
C ALA A 45 21.22 0.56 -27.45
N ASP A 46 22.24 0.06 -28.13
CA ASP A 46 23.05 -1.07 -27.64
C ASP A 46 23.80 -0.74 -26.34
N VAL A 47 24.39 0.46 -26.26
CA VAL A 47 25.03 0.94 -25.03
C VAL A 47 24.02 1.06 -23.89
N TYR A 48 22.79 1.50 -24.17
CA TYR A 48 21.73 1.59 -23.17
C TYR A 48 21.46 0.24 -22.49
N GLU A 49 21.37 -0.86 -23.26
CA GLU A 49 21.11 -2.19 -22.72
C GLU A 49 22.19 -2.64 -21.71
N GLN A 50 23.44 -2.30 -21.97
CA GLN A 50 24.55 -2.62 -21.07
C GLN A 50 24.45 -1.84 -19.75
N ILE A 51 24.13 -0.54 -19.84
CA ILE A 51 23.93 0.31 -18.66
C ILE A 51 22.71 -0.20 -17.86
N LEU A 52 21.61 -0.54 -18.53
CA LEU A 52 20.39 -1.06 -17.92
C LEU A 52 20.63 -2.39 -17.18
N SER A 53 21.42 -3.31 -17.76
CA SER A 53 21.80 -4.55 -17.10
C SER A 53 22.55 -4.29 -15.79
N SER A 54 23.50 -3.35 -15.80
CA SER A 54 24.27 -2.96 -14.62
C SER A 54 23.38 -2.34 -13.53
N LEU A 55 22.45 -1.46 -13.91
CA LEU A 55 21.44 -0.89 -13.00
C LEU A 55 20.60 -1.99 -12.35
N LYS A 56 20.11 -2.94 -13.14
CA LYS A 56 19.28 -4.06 -12.64
C LYS A 56 20.06 -4.85 -11.58
N GLN A 57 21.32 -5.19 -11.86
CA GLN A 57 22.15 -5.93 -10.91
C GLN A 57 22.37 -5.14 -9.61
N GLU A 58 22.75 -3.87 -9.67
CA GLU A 58 23.01 -3.02 -8.49
C GLU A 58 21.72 -2.84 -7.65
N ASN A 59 20.58 -2.61 -8.29
CA ASN A 59 19.29 -2.46 -7.61
C ASN A 59 18.80 -3.78 -7.00
N GLU A 60 18.99 -4.94 -7.66
CA GLU A 60 18.65 -6.25 -7.09
C GLU A 60 19.52 -6.60 -5.89
N GLN A 61 20.82 -6.25 -5.92
CA GLN A 61 21.68 -6.38 -4.74
C GLN A 61 21.14 -5.54 -3.57
N LEU A 62 20.72 -4.29 -3.83
CA LEU A 62 20.08 -3.45 -2.80
C LEU A 62 18.79 -4.07 -2.26
N LYS A 63 17.92 -4.62 -3.12
CA LYS A 63 16.64 -5.21 -2.71
C LYS A 63 16.78 -6.45 -1.82
N ASN A 64 17.93 -7.13 -1.88
CA ASN A 64 18.25 -8.27 -1.03
C ASN A 64 18.97 -7.89 0.27
N ARG A 65 19.29 -6.60 0.49
CA ARG A 65 19.91 -6.15 1.75
C ARG A 65 18.85 -6.02 2.86
N ARG A 66 19.20 -6.50 4.05
CA ARG A 66 18.37 -6.34 5.25
C ARG A 66 18.65 -4.98 5.91
N ILE A 67 17.96 -3.95 5.44
CA ILE A 67 18.06 -2.55 5.90
C ILE A 67 16.67 -1.98 6.17
N SER A 68 16.59 -0.82 6.85
CA SER A 68 15.30 -0.13 7.05
C SER A 68 14.73 0.35 5.71
N SER A 69 13.40 0.47 5.64
CA SER A 69 12.73 0.98 4.43
C SER A 69 13.12 2.43 4.10
N ASP A 70 13.41 3.26 5.11
CA ASP A 70 13.95 4.61 4.92
C ASP A 70 15.33 4.59 4.26
N ARG A 71 16.25 3.79 4.79
CA ARG A 71 17.59 3.64 4.22
C ARG A 71 17.54 3.05 2.81
N PHE A 72 16.66 2.09 2.56
CA PHE A 72 16.45 1.52 1.23
C PHE A 72 16.03 2.58 0.22
N LYS A 73 15.03 3.43 0.55
CA LYS A 73 14.58 4.51 -0.35
C LYS A 73 15.73 5.47 -0.68
N ASP A 74 16.53 5.86 0.31
CA ASP A 74 17.65 6.78 0.10
C ASP A 74 18.76 6.18 -0.76
N GLU A 75 19.12 4.91 -0.53
CA GLU A 75 20.13 4.21 -1.32
C GLU A 75 19.63 3.92 -2.74
N GLN A 76 18.36 3.54 -2.92
CA GLN A 76 17.78 3.32 -4.24
C GLN A 76 17.79 4.61 -5.06
N LYS A 77 17.39 5.74 -4.47
CA LYS A 77 17.46 7.04 -5.15
C LYS A 77 18.88 7.38 -5.63
N LYS A 78 19.92 7.04 -4.84
CA LYS A 78 21.32 7.24 -5.25
C LYS A 78 21.70 6.38 -6.46
N ILE A 79 21.28 5.12 -6.50
CA ILE A 79 21.52 4.21 -7.64
C ILE A 79 20.91 4.79 -8.92
N TYR A 80 19.63 5.21 -8.87
CA TYR A 80 18.94 5.75 -10.05
C TYR A 80 19.50 7.10 -10.50
N LYS A 81 19.97 7.95 -9.56
CA LYS A 81 20.67 9.19 -9.90
C LYS A 81 22.00 8.92 -10.63
N LYS A 82 22.83 8.01 -10.08
CA LYS A 82 24.09 7.57 -10.70
C LYS A 82 23.87 7.03 -12.12
N TYR A 83 22.84 6.19 -12.29
CA TYR A 83 22.44 5.69 -13.61
C TYR A 83 22.10 6.81 -14.60
N GLY A 84 21.32 7.79 -14.13
CA GLY A 84 20.98 8.98 -14.89
C GLY A 84 22.17 9.80 -15.38
N GLU A 85 23.21 9.90 -14.55
CA GLU A 85 24.48 10.56 -14.87
C GLU A 85 25.28 9.77 -15.92
N ILE A 86 25.39 8.43 -15.77
CA ILE A 86 26.07 7.55 -16.73
C ILE A 86 25.44 7.65 -18.11
N ILE A 87 24.10 7.64 -18.19
CA ILE A 87 23.40 7.79 -19.47
C ILE A 87 23.64 9.15 -20.09
N SER A 88 23.52 10.23 -19.31
CA SER A 88 23.78 11.58 -19.81
C SER A 88 25.20 11.70 -20.37
N GLN A 89 26.17 11.09 -19.70
CA GLN A 89 27.55 11.04 -20.18
C GLN A 89 27.66 10.27 -21.50
N ALA A 90 27.07 9.07 -21.59
CA ALA A 90 27.12 8.22 -22.79
C ALA A 90 26.46 8.87 -24.00
N PHE A 91 25.30 9.52 -23.82
CA PHE A 91 24.49 9.99 -24.96
C PHE A 91 24.74 11.44 -25.34
N SER A 92 25.16 12.26 -24.37
CA SER A 92 25.27 13.71 -24.52
C SER A 92 26.56 14.33 -23.98
N LYS A 93 27.54 13.51 -23.58
CA LYS A 93 28.79 13.99 -22.95
C LYS A 93 28.51 14.87 -21.72
N GLY A 94 27.44 14.58 -20.99
CA GLY A 94 27.02 15.33 -19.80
C GLY A 94 26.38 16.70 -20.08
N LYS A 95 26.17 17.08 -21.35
CA LYS A 95 25.65 18.41 -21.72
C LYS A 95 24.17 18.58 -21.41
N TYR A 96 23.38 17.52 -21.50
CA TYR A 96 21.97 17.56 -21.11
C TYR A 96 21.81 17.05 -19.68
N ARG A 97 20.91 17.70 -18.93
CA ARG A 97 20.51 17.31 -17.55
C ARG A 97 20.27 15.80 -17.45
N PRO A 98 20.39 15.20 -16.25
CA PRO A 98 20.38 13.77 -16.13
C PRO A 98 19.11 13.21 -16.79
N TRP A 99 19.35 12.20 -17.63
CA TRP A 99 18.40 11.49 -18.49
C TRP A 99 17.01 11.28 -17.86
N SER A 100 16.03 12.05 -18.30
CA SER A 100 14.64 12.00 -17.81
C SER A 100 14.54 12.05 -16.27
N SER A 101 14.44 13.26 -15.72
CA SER A 101 14.31 13.46 -14.27
C SER A 101 13.19 12.64 -13.61
N CYS A 102 12.15 12.25 -14.36
CA CYS A 102 11.05 11.44 -13.82
C CYS A 102 11.44 9.98 -13.53
N THR A 103 12.34 9.36 -14.30
CA THR A 103 12.73 7.94 -14.09
C THR A 103 13.90 7.76 -13.11
N GLN A 104 14.51 8.87 -12.67
CA GLN A 104 15.70 8.87 -11.80
C GLN A 104 15.39 8.99 -10.31
N GLU A 105 14.20 9.50 -9.97
CA GLU A 105 13.83 9.72 -8.59
C GLU A 105 13.22 8.47 -7.95
N LEU A 106 12.54 7.65 -8.74
CA LEU A 106 11.72 6.55 -8.26
C LEU A 106 11.70 5.40 -9.28
N GLU A 107 12.11 4.20 -8.83
CA GLU A 107 12.15 2.97 -9.65
C GLU A 107 10.85 2.73 -10.43
N ARG A 108 9.69 3.05 -9.83
CA ARG A 108 8.39 2.75 -10.43
C ARG A 108 8.17 3.38 -11.81
N TYR A 109 8.70 4.57 -12.03
CA TYR A 109 8.58 5.24 -13.34
C TYR A 109 9.49 4.58 -14.36
N HIS A 110 10.70 4.20 -13.95
CA HIS A 110 11.60 3.45 -14.81
C HIS A 110 10.96 2.10 -15.20
N VAL A 111 10.48 1.31 -14.24
CA VAL A 111 9.85 0.00 -14.53
C VAL A 111 8.66 0.18 -15.48
N LEU A 112 7.81 1.18 -15.26
CA LEU A 112 6.69 1.48 -16.14
C LEU A 112 7.14 1.80 -17.57
N SER A 113 8.16 2.66 -17.72
CA SER A 113 8.78 3.00 -19.02
C SER A 113 9.29 1.74 -19.73
N GLU A 114 10.16 0.97 -19.07
CA GLU A 114 10.85 -0.15 -19.72
C GLU A 114 9.91 -1.35 -19.98
N THR A 115 8.86 -1.52 -19.18
CA THR A 115 7.95 -2.68 -19.29
C THR A 115 6.75 -2.42 -20.18
N LYS A 116 6.23 -1.19 -20.18
CA LYS A 116 5.00 -0.82 -20.89
C LYS A 116 5.24 0.12 -22.06
N PHE A 117 6.48 0.50 -22.31
CA PHE A 117 6.89 1.38 -23.42
C PHE A 117 6.06 2.67 -23.47
N ILE A 118 5.82 3.27 -22.30
CA ILE A 118 4.97 4.46 -22.18
C ILE A 118 5.67 5.67 -22.85
N PRO A 119 4.99 6.43 -23.71
CA PRO A 119 5.55 7.64 -24.31
C PRO A 119 5.99 8.67 -23.26
N ILE A 120 7.07 9.40 -23.57
CA ILE A 120 7.68 10.37 -22.64
C ILE A 120 6.71 11.45 -22.15
N GLU A 121 5.79 11.93 -22.99
CA GLU A 121 4.83 12.95 -22.58
C GLU A 121 3.81 12.43 -21.56
N LYS A 122 3.38 11.17 -21.68
CA LYS A 122 2.53 10.52 -20.68
C LYS A 122 3.29 10.33 -19.36
N MET A 123 4.57 9.94 -19.42
CA MET A 123 5.42 9.82 -18.24
C MET A 123 5.60 11.16 -17.50
N ARG A 124 5.79 12.26 -18.25
CA ARG A 124 5.89 13.62 -17.68
C ARG A 124 4.58 14.07 -17.03
N SER A 125 3.45 13.85 -17.70
CA SER A 125 2.13 14.17 -17.15
C SER A 125 1.85 13.37 -15.86
N LEU A 126 2.14 12.07 -15.86
CA LEU A 126 2.00 11.22 -14.68
C LEU A 126 2.85 11.73 -13.51
N TYR A 127 4.13 12.03 -13.78
CA TYR A 127 5.04 12.57 -12.78
C TYR A 127 4.54 13.88 -12.18
N LYS A 128 4.05 14.80 -13.02
CA LYS A 128 3.49 16.09 -12.57
C LYS A 128 2.29 15.89 -11.64
N VAL A 129 1.31 15.09 -12.05
CA VAL A 129 0.09 14.84 -11.26
C VAL A 129 0.43 14.19 -9.92
N GLU A 130 1.32 13.19 -9.89
CA GLU A 130 1.73 12.57 -8.63
C GLU A 130 2.54 13.50 -7.73
N HIS A 131 3.33 14.43 -8.31
CA HIS A 131 4.08 15.42 -7.56
C HIS A 131 3.15 16.47 -6.93
N GLU A 132 2.18 16.98 -7.69
CA GLU A 132 1.16 17.92 -7.20
C GLU A 132 0.32 17.27 -6.09
N TRP A 133 -0.16 16.04 -6.31
CA TRP A 133 -0.86 15.27 -5.27
C TRP A 133 -0.03 15.12 -4.00
N LYS A 134 1.26 14.78 -4.14
CA LYS A 134 2.17 14.64 -2.98
C LYS A 134 2.29 15.96 -2.23
N LYS A 135 2.42 17.09 -2.93
CA LYS A 135 2.51 18.43 -2.32
C LYS A 135 1.24 18.76 -1.53
N THR A 136 0.06 18.55 -2.13
CA THR A 136 -1.24 18.78 -1.48
C THR A 136 -1.43 17.89 -0.26
N ARG A 137 -1.11 16.60 -0.38
CA ARG A 137 -1.13 15.65 0.74
C ARG A 137 -0.19 16.11 1.86
N ASP A 138 1.04 16.49 1.56
CA ASP A 138 2.03 16.88 2.56
C ASP A 138 1.60 18.18 3.28
N GLN A 139 0.94 19.11 2.59
CA GLN A 139 0.31 20.29 3.19
C GLN A 139 -0.86 19.92 4.12
N LEU A 140 -1.73 19.00 3.69
CA LEU A 140 -2.84 18.51 4.52
C LEU A 140 -2.34 17.89 5.83
N TRP A 141 -1.28 17.08 5.78
CA TRP A 141 -0.73 16.44 6.97
C TRP A 141 -0.05 17.42 7.92
N LYS A 142 0.60 18.46 7.40
CA LYS A 142 1.21 19.55 8.19
C LYS A 142 0.17 20.53 8.75
N GLY A 143 -1.02 20.60 8.16
CA GLY A 143 -2.10 21.48 8.58
C GLY A 143 -2.70 21.13 9.94
N MET A 144 -3.44 22.09 10.51
CA MET A 144 -4.09 22.00 11.82
C MET A 144 -5.44 21.26 11.82
N SER A 145 -5.92 20.81 10.65
CA SER A 145 -7.19 20.07 10.50
C SER A 145 -7.31 18.88 11.45
N ASP A 146 -8.55 18.51 11.76
CA ASP A 146 -8.83 17.32 12.55
C ASP A 146 -8.37 16.04 11.82
N GLU A 147 -8.01 14.99 12.57
CA GLU A 147 -7.50 13.74 12.00
C GLU A 147 -8.56 13.00 11.17
N LEU A 148 -9.85 13.09 11.53
CA LEU A 148 -10.94 12.53 10.72
C LEU A 148 -11.05 13.23 9.37
N GLU A 149 -11.02 14.57 9.38
CA GLU A 149 -11.12 15.39 8.17
C GLU A 149 -9.93 15.13 7.23
N LYS A 150 -8.71 14.98 7.79
CA LYS A 150 -7.52 14.59 7.03
C LYS A 150 -7.72 13.23 6.33
N LEU A 151 -8.33 12.27 7.02
CA LEU A 151 -8.60 10.93 6.47
C LEU A 151 -9.66 10.96 5.34
N LYS A 152 -10.72 11.76 5.46
CA LYS A 152 -11.71 11.93 4.39
C LYS A 152 -11.10 12.60 3.15
N LYS A 153 -10.40 13.72 3.36
CA LYS A 153 -9.73 14.46 2.28
C LYS A 153 -8.66 13.63 1.56
N ILE A 154 -7.91 12.77 2.28
CA ILE A 154 -6.89 11.95 1.61
C ILE A 154 -7.51 10.85 0.74
N GLU A 155 -8.69 10.34 1.10
CA GLU A 155 -9.42 9.38 0.27
C GLU A 155 -9.91 10.02 -1.03
N GLU A 156 -10.51 11.21 -0.94
CA GLU A 156 -10.91 12.01 -2.11
C GLU A 156 -9.73 12.30 -3.03
N LEU A 157 -8.63 12.81 -2.46
CA LEU A 157 -7.39 13.08 -3.20
C LEU A 157 -6.83 11.82 -3.86
N LEU A 158 -6.90 10.66 -3.21
CA LEU A 158 -6.43 9.39 -3.77
C LEU A 158 -7.34 8.90 -4.90
N ALA A 159 -8.66 9.04 -4.77
CA ALA A 159 -9.61 8.69 -5.82
C ALA A 159 -9.40 9.57 -7.07
N GLU A 160 -9.22 10.88 -6.88
CA GLU A 160 -8.91 11.82 -7.95
C GLU A 160 -7.57 11.47 -8.63
N LEU A 161 -6.53 11.21 -7.84
CA LEU A 161 -5.24 10.78 -8.38
C LEU A 161 -5.37 9.51 -9.23
N ASN A 162 -6.08 8.50 -8.74
CA ASN A 162 -6.25 7.25 -9.45
C ASN A 162 -7.00 7.46 -10.78
N LYS A 163 -8.03 8.33 -10.79
CA LYS A 163 -8.74 8.72 -12.01
C LYS A 163 -7.79 9.36 -13.02
N HIS A 164 -7.01 10.37 -12.62
CA HIS A 164 -6.04 11.03 -13.51
C HIS A 164 -4.96 10.05 -14.04
N ILE A 165 -4.51 9.09 -13.22
CA ILE A 165 -3.58 8.05 -13.66
C ILE A 165 -4.18 7.22 -14.80
N LEU A 166 -5.45 6.82 -14.68
CA LEU A 166 -6.15 6.05 -15.72
C LEU A 166 -6.35 6.88 -17.00
N GLU A 167 -6.66 8.17 -16.88
CA GLU A 167 -6.79 9.07 -18.03
C GLU A 167 -5.46 9.23 -18.80
N ILE A 168 -4.35 9.35 -18.08
CA ILE A 168 -3.01 9.51 -18.69
C ILE A 168 -2.56 8.20 -19.34
N LEU A 169 -2.62 7.09 -18.61
CA LEU A 169 -2.04 5.81 -19.03
C LEU A 169 -2.98 4.93 -19.85
N GLY A 170 -4.28 5.20 -19.82
CA GLY A 170 -5.33 4.28 -20.28
C GLY A 170 -5.60 3.20 -19.23
N THR A 171 -6.73 2.49 -19.38
CA THR A 171 -7.23 1.53 -18.39
C THR A 171 -6.23 0.42 -18.08
N ASP A 172 -5.66 -0.24 -19.09
CA ASP A 172 -4.79 -1.42 -18.88
C ASP A 172 -3.47 -1.05 -18.19
N ASN A 173 -2.76 -0.07 -18.74
CA ASN A 173 -1.48 0.39 -18.18
C ASN A 173 -1.66 1.13 -16.86
N GLY A 174 -2.76 1.87 -16.71
CA GLY A 174 -3.09 2.56 -15.47
C GLY A 174 -3.40 1.60 -14.33
N ASN A 175 -4.26 0.59 -14.56
CA ASN A 175 -4.50 -0.46 -13.57
C ASN A 175 -3.22 -1.23 -13.23
N TRP A 176 -2.38 -1.49 -14.23
CA TRP A 176 -1.08 -2.12 -14.00
C TRP A 176 -0.20 -1.29 -13.07
N TYR A 177 -0.07 0.00 -13.35
CA TYR A 177 0.75 0.92 -12.57
C TYR A 177 0.23 1.11 -11.14
N LEU A 178 -1.08 1.25 -10.96
CA LEU A 178 -1.71 1.38 -9.65
C LEU A 178 -1.43 0.15 -8.78
N SER A 179 -1.61 -1.04 -9.34
CA SER A 179 -1.30 -2.31 -8.66
C SER A 179 0.16 -2.39 -8.25
N TYR A 180 1.05 -2.07 -9.19
CA TYR A 180 2.48 -2.12 -8.94
C TYR A 180 2.91 -1.13 -7.84
N LYS A 181 2.36 0.09 -7.87
CA LYS A 181 2.60 1.11 -6.84
C LYS A 181 2.14 0.64 -5.45
N MET A 182 1.01 -0.05 -5.35
CA MET A 182 0.56 -0.64 -4.08
C MET A 182 1.56 -1.67 -3.55
N LEU A 183 2.06 -2.57 -4.41
CA LEU A 183 3.02 -3.60 -4.01
C LEU A 183 4.33 -3.00 -3.51
N ILE A 184 4.82 -1.91 -4.13
CA ILE A 184 6.01 -1.18 -3.65
C ILE A 184 5.78 -0.65 -2.23
N TYR A 185 4.63 -0.01 -1.96
CA TYR A 185 4.35 0.47 -0.61
C TYR A 185 4.15 -0.66 0.39
N GLY A 186 3.51 -1.75 -0.02
CA GLY A 186 3.40 -2.96 0.79
C GLY A 186 4.77 -3.55 1.14
N ALA A 187 5.70 -3.61 0.16
CA ALA A 187 7.06 -4.07 0.39
C ALA A 187 7.78 -3.21 1.44
N LEU A 188 7.73 -1.89 1.31
CA LEU A 188 8.36 -0.96 2.24
C LEU A 188 7.76 -1.05 3.66
N ASP A 189 6.46 -1.26 3.78
CA ASP A 189 5.78 -1.47 5.06
C ASP A 189 6.17 -2.83 5.67
N ASN A 190 6.23 -3.89 4.86
CA ASN A 190 6.62 -5.24 5.29
C ASN A 190 8.09 -5.32 5.71
N MET A 191 8.99 -4.56 5.08
CA MET A 191 10.36 -4.37 5.58
C MET A 191 10.35 -3.81 7.02
N GLY A 192 9.53 -2.79 7.27
CA GLY A 192 9.42 -2.16 8.59
C GLY A 192 8.73 -3.04 9.64
N LYS A 193 7.70 -3.80 9.25
CA LYS A 193 6.93 -4.68 10.13
C LYS A 193 7.68 -5.94 10.53
N TYR A 194 8.30 -6.60 9.55
CA TYR A 194 8.85 -7.94 9.74
C TYR A 194 10.39 -7.96 9.76
N GLY A 195 11.03 -6.82 9.48
CA GLY A 195 12.49 -6.76 9.29
C GLY A 195 12.93 -7.51 8.04
N ALA A 196 12.04 -7.62 7.04
CA ALA A 196 12.28 -8.26 5.77
C ALA A 196 13.24 -7.45 4.88
N THR A 197 13.87 -8.10 3.90
CA THR A 197 14.46 -7.40 2.74
C THR A 197 13.35 -6.83 1.86
N TYR A 198 13.68 -6.00 0.88
CA TYR A 198 12.66 -5.49 -0.04
C TYR A 198 12.01 -6.61 -0.85
N ASN A 199 12.81 -7.55 -1.37
CA ASN A 199 12.29 -8.68 -2.16
C ASN A 199 11.39 -9.61 -1.33
N GLU A 200 11.80 -9.94 -0.09
CA GLU A 200 10.95 -10.67 0.86
C GLU A 200 9.65 -9.90 1.14
N GLY A 201 9.74 -8.61 1.44
CA GLY A 201 8.57 -7.77 1.73
C GLY A 201 7.62 -7.64 0.55
N TYR A 202 8.15 -7.60 -0.68
CA TYR A 202 7.39 -7.53 -1.91
C TYR A 202 6.65 -8.84 -2.18
N LEU A 203 7.29 -10.00 -2.00
CA LEU A 203 6.63 -11.32 -2.10
C LEU A 203 5.47 -11.43 -1.10
N ILE A 204 5.69 -11.01 0.15
CA ILE A 204 4.63 -10.97 1.16
C ILE A 204 3.47 -10.07 0.70
N ALA A 205 3.76 -8.86 0.20
CA ALA A 205 2.74 -7.93 -0.27
C ALA A 205 1.91 -8.50 -1.44
N GLN A 206 2.53 -9.28 -2.32
CA GLN A 206 1.84 -9.96 -3.43
C GLN A 206 0.88 -11.03 -2.92
N ILE A 207 1.35 -11.88 -2.00
CA ILE A 207 0.55 -12.93 -1.37
C ILE A 207 -0.63 -12.30 -0.62
N GLU A 208 -0.37 -11.34 0.27
CA GLU A 208 -1.39 -10.62 1.04
C GLU A 208 -2.43 -9.96 0.13
N SER A 209 -2.00 -9.32 -0.97
CA SER A 209 -2.90 -8.70 -1.94
C SER A 209 -3.79 -9.73 -2.65
N ASN A 210 -3.26 -10.91 -2.99
CA ASN A 210 -4.04 -11.97 -3.62
C ASN A 210 -5.11 -12.51 -2.68
N TYR A 211 -4.72 -12.88 -1.46
CA TYR A 211 -5.66 -13.41 -0.47
C TYR A 211 -6.67 -12.36 0.01
N SER A 212 -6.28 -11.08 0.08
CA SER A 212 -7.24 -10.00 0.32
C SER A 212 -8.33 -9.91 -0.76
N ARG A 213 -7.99 -10.14 -2.03
CA ARG A 213 -8.97 -10.17 -3.13
C ARG A 213 -9.92 -11.35 -2.98
N GLN A 214 -9.38 -12.54 -2.70
CA GLN A 214 -10.19 -13.75 -2.50
C GLN A 214 -11.13 -13.62 -1.29
N ARG A 215 -10.65 -13.07 -0.17
CA ARG A 215 -11.48 -12.73 0.99
C ARG A 215 -12.65 -11.83 0.59
N LYS A 216 -12.37 -10.76 -0.15
CA LYS A 216 -13.40 -9.81 -0.62
C LYS A 216 -14.43 -10.49 -1.52
N GLN A 217 -14.00 -11.37 -2.43
CA GLN A 217 -14.91 -12.14 -3.28
C GLN A 217 -15.84 -13.03 -2.45
N ILE A 218 -15.32 -13.78 -1.47
CA ILE A 218 -16.15 -14.60 -0.58
C ILE A 218 -17.16 -13.76 0.20
N TRP A 219 -16.76 -12.58 0.68
CA TRP A 219 -17.66 -11.66 1.37
C TRP A 219 -18.80 -11.17 0.48
N ASN A 220 -18.51 -10.92 -0.80
CA ASN A 220 -19.48 -10.49 -1.79
C ASN A 220 -20.42 -11.63 -2.21
N ASP A 221 -19.87 -12.81 -2.50
CA ASP A 221 -20.62 -13.97 -3.01
C ASP A 221 -21.51 -14.61 -1.94
N ARG A 222 -21.19 -14.40 -0.65
CA ARG A 222 -21.93 -14.91 0.51
C ARG A 222 -22.28 -16.41 0.41
N PRO A 223 -21.31 -17.30 0.13
CA PRO A 223 -21.59 -18.72 -0.01
C PRO A 223 -22.06 -19.34 1.32
N LYS A 224 -22.85 -20.43 1.27
CA LYS A 224 -23.36 -21.12 2.47
C LYS A 224 -22.23 -21.55 3.43
N ASN A 225 -21.12 -22.06 2.88
CA ASN A 225 -19.92 -22.47 3.62
C ASN A 225 -18.87 -21.35 3.77
N ARG A 226 -19.30 -20.09 3.88
CA ARG A 226 -18.40 -18.91 3.98
C ARG A 226 -17.33 -19.06 5.06
N HIS A 227 -17.68 -19.61 6.22
CA HIS A 227 -16.74 -19.75 7.32
C HIS A 227 -15.57 -20.67 6.96
N ASP A 228 -15.88 -21.84 6.41
CA ASP A 228 -14.87 -22.84 6.03
C ASP A 228 -13.95 -22.30 4.93
N LYS A 229 -14.52 -21.65 3.91
CA LYS A 229 -13.73 -21.01 2.84
C LYS A 229 -12.81 -19.91 3.36
N LEU A 230 -13.27 -19.12 4.33
CA LEU A 230 -12.40 -18.11 4.96
C LEU A 230 -11.28 -18.77 5.77
N GLN A 231 -11.55 -19.84 6.52
CA GLN A 231 -10.49 -20.57 7.23
C GLN A 231 -9.46 -21.19 6.28
N GLU A 232 -9.91 -21.77 5.16
CA GLU A 232 -9.06 -22.32 4.13
C GLU A 232 -8.14 -21.26 3.51
N ILE A 233 -8.67 -20.07 3.21
CA ILE A 233 -7.87 -18.93 2.75
C ILE A 233 -6.76 -18.57 3.74
N GLU A 234 -7.08 -18.46 5.04
CA GLU A 234 -6.07 -18.08 6.04
C GLU A 234 -5.00 -19.16 6.20
N ALA A 235 -5.36 -20.44 6.05
CA ALA A 235 -4.41 -21.55 6.06
C ALA A 235 -3.50 -21.55 4.81
N ASN A 236 -4.08 -21.29 3.63
CA ASN A 236 -3.35 -21.21 2.37
C ASN A 236 -2.42 -19.99 2.31
N GLU A 237 -2.86 -18.82 2.81
CA GLU A 237 -2.00 -17.63 2.94
C GLU A 237 -0.77 -17.92 3.80
N LEU A 238 -0.96 -18.53 4.97
CA LEU A 238 0.17 -18.91 5.82
C LEU A 238 1.12 -19.91 5.13
N LYS A 239 0.57 -20.89 4.41
CA LYS A 239 1.37 -21.86 3.66
C LYS A 239 2.22 -21.17 2.60
N ASP A 240 1.63 -20.29 1.80
CA ASP A 240 2.33 -19.57 0.73
C ASP A 240 3.40 -18.63 1.29
N ILE A 241 3.11 -17.93 2.40
CA ILE A 241 4.11 -17.11 3.09
C ILE A 241 5.30 -17.96 3.54
N LYS A 242 5.06 -19.11 4.19
CA LYS A 242 6.12 -20.01 4.65
C LYS A 242 6.98 -20.56 3.51
N GLN A 243 6.41 -20.72 2.32
CA GLN A 243 7.13 -21.17 1.13
C GLN A 243 7.92 -20.03 0.46
N ALA A 244 7.42 -18.80 0.51
CA ALA A 244 7.99 -17.67 -0.24
C ALA A 244 9.14 -16.95 0.46
N VAL A 245 9.22 -16.99 1.80
CA VAL A 245 10.23 -16.24 2.57
C VAL A 245 10.92 -17.11 3.62
N PRO A 246 12.12 -16.71 4.12
CA PRO A 246 12.80 -17.46 5.17
C PRO A 246 11.94 -17.66 6.43
N ALA A 247 12.13 -18.79 7.11
CA ALA A 247 11.31 -19.19 8.27
C ALA A 247 11.18 -18.10 9.34
N GLN A 248 12.29 -17.42 9.67
CA GLN A 248 12.30 -16.31 10.64
C GLN A 248 11.34 -15.17 10.25
N ILE A 249 11.20 -14.88 8.95
CA ILE A 249 10.31 -13.82 8.44
C ILE A 249 8.86 -14.31 8.45
N ALA A 250 8.61 -15.56 8.05
CA ALA A 250 7.28 -16.16 8.13
C ALA A 250 6.76 -16.24 9.58
N GLU A 251 7.61 -16.56 10.56
CA GLU A 251 7.26 -16.57 11.98
C GLU A 251 6.91 -15.18 12.51
N LYS A 252 7.69 -14.17 12.13
CA LYS A 252 7.38 -12.77 12.47
C LYS A 252 6.07 -12.31 11.84
N TRP A 253 5.86 -12.63 10.56
CA TRP A 253 4.60 -12.36 9.86
C TRP A 253 3.42 -12.98 10.61
N LEU A 254 3.52 -14.27 10.98
CA LEU A 254 2.47 -14.97 11.71
C LEU A 254 2.22 -14.36 13.10
N SER A 255 3.27 -14.03 13.84
CA SER A 255 3.18 -13.40 15.16
C SER A 255 2.44 -12.06 15.10
N VAL A 256 2.83 -11.19 14.16
CA VAL A 256 2.22 -9.88 13.96
C VAL A 256 0.77 -10.02 13.52
N ASN A 257 0.47 -10.87 12.55
CA ASN A 257 -0.90 -11.00 12.02
C ASN A 257 -1.86 -11.66 13.02
N ASN A 258 -1.40 -12.62 13.82
CA ASN A 258 -2.22 -13.19 14.91
C ASN A 258 -2.60 -12.16 15.99
N SER A 259 -1.80 -11.09 16.13
CA SER A 259 -1.99 -10.05 17.15
C SER A 259 -1.98 -8.64 16.55
N LEU A 260 -2.58 -8.47 15.37
CA LEU A 260 -2.49 -7.22 14.59
C LEU A 260 -3.00 -5.99 15.35
N LEU A 261 -4.03 -6.15 16.19
CA LEU A 261 -4.53 -5.08 17.05
C LEU A 261 -3.45 -4.61 18.02
N GLU A 262 -2.82 -5.55 18.72
CA GLU A 262 -1.81 -5.27 19.73
C GLU A 262 -0.57 -4.64 19.08
N TYR A 263 -0.13 -5.21 17.96
CA TYR A 263 0.94 -4.64 17.14
C TYR A 263 0.63 -3.20 16.75
N THR A 264 -0.59 -2.93 16.26
CA THR A 264 -1.00 -1.58 15.84
C THR A 264 -1.05 -0.60 17.02
N LEU A 265 -1.63 -1.01 18.15
CA LEU A 265 -1.71 -0.19 19.37
C LEU A 265 -0.33 0.15 19.93
N ALA A 266 0.57 -0.82 19.96
CA ALA A 266 1.95 -0.60 20.39
C ALA A 266 2.72 0.27 19.39
N LYS A 267 2.76 -0.13 18.12
CA LYS A 267 3.65 0.47 17.12
C LYS A 267 3.20 1.85 16.67
N ARG A 268 1.90 2.07 16.46
CA ARG A 268 1.37 3.35 15.95
C ARG A 268 1.01 4.33 17.04
N TYR A 269 0.55 3.84 18.19
CA TYR A 269 0.01 4.69 19.25
C TYR A 269 0.82 4.67 20.55
N GLY A 270 1.81 3.78 20.66
CA GLY A 270 2.77 3.75 21.76
C GLY A 270 2.23 3.11 23.05
N LEU A 271 1.17 2.29 22.96
CA LEU A 271 0.61 1.63 24.14
C LEU A 271 1.50 0.47 24.59
N ASN A 272 1.70 0.35 25.90
CA ASN A 272 2.36 -0.80 26.50
C ASN A 272 1.37 -1.97 26.71
N LYS A 273 1.90 -3.13 27.13
CA LYS A 273 1.10 -4.36 27.32
C LYS A 273 -0.08 -4.17 28.29
N THR A 274 0.12 -3.45 29.38
CA THR A 274 -0.94 -3.18 30.38
C THR A 274 -2.05 -2.32 29.79
N GLN A 275 -1.68 -1.23 29.11
CA GLN A 275 -2.63 -0.36 28.42
C GLN A 275 -3.39 -1.09 27.32
N ILE A 276 -2.72 -1.96 26.55
CA ILE A 276 -3.37 -2.79 25.52
C ILE A 276 -4.40 -3.74 26.14
N ASN A 277 -4.11 -4.34 27.28
CA ASN A 277 -5.07 -5.20 27.98
C ASN A 277 -6.30 -4.40 28.47
N GLN A 278 -6.08 -3.22 29.05
CA GLN A 278 -7.17 -2.32 29.45
C GLN A 278 -8.03 -1.88 28.25
N TYR A 279 -7.38 -1.56 27.12
CA TYR A 279 -8.05 -1.25 25.87
C TYR A 279 -8.93 -2.41 25.38
N LYS A 280 -8.38 -3.64 25.35
CA LYS A 280 -9.12 -4.84 24.91
C LYS A 280 -10.35 -5.10 25.78
N ASN A 281 -10.24 -4.90 27.10
CA ASN A 281 -11.36 -5.04 28.02
C ASN A 281 -12.46 -4.01 27.73
N ALA A 282 -12.10 -2.73 27.56
CA ALA A 282 -13.05 -1.70 27.16
C ALA A 282 -13.70 -1.99 25.79
N TYR A 283 -12.91 -2.50 24.84
CA TYR A 283 -13.42 -2.87 23.52
C TYR A 283 -14.42 -4.03 23.57
N ASN A 284 -14.19 -5.01 24.45
CA ASN A 284 -15.13 -6.11 24.62
C ASN A 284 -16.48 -5.63 25.15
N SER A 285 -16.50 -4.69 26.10
CA SER A 285 -17.75 -4.04 26.55
C SER A 285 -18.46 -3.32 25.41
N TYR A 286 -17.73 -2.55 24.60
CA TYR A 286 -18.28 -1.91 23.39
C TYR A 286 -18.84 -2.93 22.39
N ALA A 287 -18.12 -4.02 22.12
CA ALA A 287 -18.52 -5.02 21.13
C ALA A 287 -19.81 -5.76 21.55
N ILE A 288 -20.00 -5.98 22.85
CA ILE A 288 -21.25 -6.53 23.40
C ILE A 288 -22.40 -5.56 23.14
N GLU A 289 -22.20 -4.27 23.38
CA GLU A 289 -23.24 -3.26 23.14
C GLU A 289 -23.57 -3.10 21.65
N GLU A 290 -22.55 -3.07 20.78
CA GLU A 290 -22.73 -3.08 19.33
C GLU A 290 -23.54 -4.30 18.88
N TYR A 291 -23.26 -5.48 19.44
CA TYR A 291 -24.01 -6.70 19.12
C TYR A 291 -25.49 -6.58 19.49
N LYS A 292 -25.81 -6.06 20.69
CA LYS A 292 -27.19 -5.87 21.15
C LYS A 292 -27.97 -4.92 20.24
N VAL A 293 -27.39 -3.76 19.90
CA VAL A 293 -28.06 -2.77 19.03
C VAL A 293 -28.32 -3.36 17.63
N ILE A 294 -27.40 -4.16 17.10
CA ILE A 294 -27.54 -4.75 15.76
C ILE A 294 -28.52 -5.93 15.75
N ASN A 295 -28.47 -6.81 16.75
CA ASN A 295 -29.15 -8.10 16.72
C ASN A 295 -30.42 -8.18 17.57
N ASP A 296 -30.40 -7.57 18.75
CA ASP A 296 -31.48 -7.70 19.73
C ASP A 296 -32.48 -6.55 19.57
N GLN A 297 -32.04 -5.41 19.03
CA GLN A 297 -32.86 -4.22 18.82
C GLN A 297 -33.22 -3.99 17.33
N LYS A 298 -33.41 -5.06 16.56
CA LYS A 298 -33.70 -4.99 15.10
C LYS A 298 -34.99 -4.23 14.76
N GLY A 299 -35.95 -4.16 15.69
CA GLY A 299 -37.22 -3.44 15.50
C GLY A 299 -37.09 -1.91 15.58
N LEU A 300 -35.95 -1.38 15.99
CA LEU A 300 -35.73 0.07 16.07
C LEU A 300 -35.52 0.69 14.68
N PRO A 301 -35.97 1.94 14.47
CA PRO A 301 -35.64 2.71 13.27
C PRO A 301 -34.13 2.76 13.03
N THR A 302 -33.75 2.77 11.76
CA THR A 302 -32.33 2.81 11.35
C THR A 302 -31.58 4.01 11.91
N SER A 303 -32.22 5.18 11.99
CA SER A 303 -31.65 6.39 12.62
C SER A 303 -31.36 6.17 14.10
N GLU A 304 -32.31 5.63 14.85
CA GLU A 304 -32.16 5.39 16.29
C GLU A 304 -31.06 4.36 16.59
N ARG A 305 -30.94 3.30 15.77
CA ARG A 305 -29.83 2.35 15.88
C ARG A 305 -28.48 3.02 15.60
N ALA A 306 -28.41 3.91 14.61
CA ALA A 306 -27.19 4.65 14.31
C ALA A 306 -26.78 5.58 15.46
N ASP A 307 -27.74 6.20 16.15
CA ASP A 307 -27.49 7.09 17.29
C ASP A 307 -27.00 6.30 18.51
N LYS A 308 -27.64 5.16 18.84
CA LYS A 308 -27.17 4.25 19.90
C LYS A 308 -25.77 3.71 19.64
N LEU A 309 -25.46 3.34 18.39
CA LEU A 309 -24.11 2.90 18.02
C LEU A 309 -23.07 4.02 18.19
N ARG A 310 -23.45 5.27 17.87
CA ARG A 310 -22.59 6.45 18.05
C ARG A 310 -22.31 6.70 19.53
N GLU A 311 -23.36 6.70 20.36
CA GLU A 311 -23.23 6.86 21.81
C GLU A 311 -22.32 5.79 22.42
N ALA A 312 -22.53 4.52 22.08
CA ALA A 312 -21.68 3.42 22.56
C ALA A 312 -20.22 3.59 22.13
N ASN A 313 -19.97 4.10 20.91
CA ASN A 313 -18.63 4.39 20.43
C ASN A 313 -17.98 5.55 21.19
N ASP A 314 -18.73 6.60 21.52
CA ASP A 314 -18.23 7.76 22.26
C ASP A 314 -17.86 7.39 23.70
N ILE A 315 -18.72 6.61 24.38
CA ILE A 315 -18.43 6.05 25.71
C ILE A 315 -17.14 5.23 25.67
N PHE A 316 -16.97 4.37 24.66
CA PHE A 316 -15.75 3.60 24.47
C PHE A 316 -14.52 4.50 24.27
N CYS A 317 -14.64 5.52 23.41
CA CYS A 317 -13.55 6.45 23.12
C CYS A 317 -13.09 7.23 24.37
N GLU A 318 -14.02 7.70 25.21
CA GLU A 318 -13.64 8.39 26.46
C GLU A 318 -13.08 7.41 27.49
N ARG A 319 -13.60 6.17 27.57
CA ARG A 319 -13.06 5.15 28.47
C ARG A 319 -11.60 4.78 28.17
N VAL A 320 -11.22 4.74 26.90
CA VAL A 320 -9.83 4.41 26.52
C VAL A 320 -8.92 5.62 26.45
N ARG A 321 -9.44 6.86 26.48
CA ARG A 321 -8.65 8.10 26.38
C ARG A 321 -7.46 8.17 27.35
N PRO A 322 -7.59 7.80 28.65
CA PRO A 322 -6.46 7.86 29.58
C PRO A 322 -5.30 6.90 29.25
N LEU A 323 -5.52 5.94 28.35
CA LEU A 323 -4.50 4.96 27.94
C LEU A 323 -3.50 5.54 26.94
N PHE A 324 -3.81 6.68 26.33
CA PHE A 324 -3.04 7.28 25.25
C PHE A 324 -2.39 8.59 25.68
N LYS A 325 -1.23 8.92 25.09
CA LYS A 325 -0.75 10.30 25.05
C LYS A 325 -1.70 11.16 24.22
N THR A 326 -1.87 12.44 24.55
CA THR A 326 -2.81 13.36 23.87
C THR A 326 -2.70 13.33 22.35
N SER A 327 -1.48 13.40 21.81
CA SER A 327 -1.24 13.37 20.35
C SER A 327 -1.54 12.01 19.72
N SER A 328 -1.22 10.91 20.41
CA SER A 328 -1.58 9.54 19.98
C SER A 328 -3.09 9.32 20.02
N TYR A 329 -3.77 9.84 21.03
CA TYR A 329 -5.22 9.74 21.17
C TYR A 329 -5.93 10.46 20.04
N LYS A 330 -5.52 11.69 19.70
CA LYS A 330 -6.11 12.45 18.59
C LYS A 330 -6.06 11.65 17.29
N LYS A 331 -4.91 11.07 16.96
CA LYS A 331 -4.71 10.20 15.79
C LYS A 331 -5.56 8.94 15.85
N TRP A 332 -5.55 8.24 16.99
CA TRP A 332 -6.33 7.03 17.17
C TRP A 332 -7.84 7.30 17.07
N LYS A 333 -8.35 8.34 17.73
CA LYS A 333 -9.76 8.73 17.73
C LYS A 333 -10.22 9.10 16.31
N GLY A 334 -9.45 9.91 15.59
CA GLY A 334 -9.76 10.26 14.20
C GLY A 334 -9.89 9.01 13.31
N LYS A 335 -8.94 8.07 13.40
CA LYS A 335 -9.02 6.80 12.66
C LYS A 335 -10.19 5.92 13.12
N ARG A 336 -10.44 5.83 14.43
CA ARG A 336 -11.54 5.05 15.00
C ARG A 336 -12.90 5.56 14.54
N VAL A 337 -13.12 6.87 14.56
CA VAL A 337 -14.37 7.50 14.12
C VAL A 337 -14.54 7.31 12.62
N TYR A 338 -13.50 7.54 11.82
CA TYR A 338 -13.53 7.28 10.38
C TYR A 338 -13.94 5.84 10.06
N ASP A 339 -13.27 4.85 10.67
CA ASP A 339 -13.59 3.43 10.47
C ASP A 339 -14.99 3.06 11.00
N PHE A 340 -15.46 3.77 12.03
CA PHE A 340 -16.79 3.57 12.59
C PHE A 340 -17.88 4.09 11.65
N GLU A 341 -17.75 5.33 11.15
CA GLU A 341 -18.71 5.94 10.20
C GLU A 341 -18.88 5.05 8.96
N GLN A 342 -17.77 4.61 8.36
CA GLN A 342 -17.80 3.72 7.19
C GLN A 342 -18.52 2.40 7.45
N ARG A 343 -18.36 1.81 8.65
CA ARG A 343 -19.07 0.57 9.01
C ARG A 343 -20.53 0.81 9.31
N VAL A 344 -20.88 1.93 9.94
CA VAL A 344 -22.28 2.27 10.23
C VAL A 344 -23.05 2.55 8.95
N GLU A 345 -22.48 3.31 8.00
CA GLU A 345 -23.05 3.51 6.67
C GLU A 345 -23.35 2.17 5.99
N GLN A 346 -22.35 1.27 5.91
CA GLN A 346 -22.52 -0.08 5.34
C GLN A 346 -23.59 -0.93 6.05
N LYS A 347 -23.73 -0.81 7.38
CA LYS A 347 -24.69 -1.59 8.19
C LYS A 347 -26.11 -1.00 8.14
N THR A 348 -26.23 0.30 7.89
CA THR A 348 -27.51 1.04 7.91
C THR A 348 -28.06 1.32 6.52
N GLY A 349 -27.30 1.02 5.46
CA GLY A 349 -27.76 1.11 4.08
C GLY A 349 -27.86 2.54 3.54
N LYS A 350 -27.06 3.46 4.11
CA LYS A 350 -26.87 4.80 3.55
C LYS A 350 -25.69 4.84 2.59
#